data_AF-A0A947NF00-F1
#
_entry.id   AF-A0A947NF00-F1
#
_cell.length_a   1.000
_cell.length_b   1.000
_cell.length_c   1.000
_cell.angle_alpha   90.00
_cell.angle_beta   90.00
_cell.angle_gamma   90.00
#
_symmetry.space_group_name_H-M   'P 1'
#
loop_
_entity.id
_entity.type
_entity.pdbx_description
1 polymer ?
#
loop_
_entity_poly.entity_id
_entity_poly.type
_entity_poly.pdbx_seq_one_letter_code
_entity_poly.pdbx_strand_id
1 'polypeptide(L)'
;MFDILVYLFENYFEANLHPDQGTLEKELSAAGFDSSEINLAFDWLNDLDKLSHATYPESLVDSISTRVYSDSEMKKIDTESRGFLTFLEVSKIINPIQREWVIDRILALNDRDVSIEQVKWIVLIVLWSQGQADDYLFMEDLLFGDNTPQMH
;
A
#
# COMPACT_ATOMS: atom_id res chain seq x y z
N MET A 1 -6.78 9.45 -7.74
CA MET A 1 -6.37 8.02 -7.85
C MET A 1 -6.22 7.39 -6.48
N PHE A 2 -5.44 7.98 -5.55
CA PHE A 2 -5.26 7.42 -4.20
C PHE A 2 -6.58 7.13 -3.47
N ASP A 3 -7.54 8.05 -3.54
CA ASP A 3 -8.87 7.85 -2.93
C ASP A 3 -9.61 6.62 -3.47
N ILE A 4 -9.37 6.24 -4.73
CA ILE A 4 -9.92 5.01 -5.32
C ILE A 4 -9.26 3.77 -4.72
N LEU A 5 -7.95 3.82 -4.47
CA LEU A 5 -7.24 2.72 -3.81
C LEU A 5 -7.77 2.49 -2.39
N VAL A 6 -7.98 3.57 -1.63
CA VAL A 6 -8.59 3.49 -0.29
C VAL A 6 -10.03 2.98 -0.38
N TYR A 7 -10.84 3.54 -1.27
CA TYR A 7 -12.22 3.10 -1.47
C TYR A 7 -12.31 1.62 -1.84
N LEU A 8 -11.47 1.14 -2.77
CA LEU A 8 -11.43 -0.26 -3.16
C LEU A 8 -11.01 -1.15 -1.99
N PHE A 9 -10.07 -0.66 -1.18
CA PHE A 9 -9.61 -1.38 -0.02
C PHE A 9 -10.70 -1.55 1.05
N GLU A 10 -11.31 -0.45 1.49
CA GLU A 10 -12.37 -0.44 2.51
C GLU A 10 -13.63 -1.20 2.07
N ASN A 11 -14.02 -1.10 0.79
CA ASN A 11 -15.31 -1.65 0.35
C ASN A 11 -15.22 -3.08 -0.21
N TYR A 12 -14.05 -3.52 -0.68
CA TYR A 12 -13.93 -4.81 -1.38
C TYR A 12 -12.82 -5.70 -0.83
N PHE A 13 -11.61 -5.14 -0.62
CA PHE A 13 -10.48 -5.95 -0.16
C PHE A 13 -10.66 -6.40 1.29
N GLU A 14 -11.13 -5.52 2.18
CA GLU A 14 -11.48 -5.87 3.56
C GLU A 14 -12.58 -6.97 3.61
N ALA A 15 -13.58 -6.86 2.75
CA ALA A 15 -14.72 -7.77 2.70
C ALA A 15 -14.46 -9.08 1.93
N ASN A 16 -13.23 -9.32 1.44
CA ASN A 16 -12.88 -10.44 0.54
C ASN A 16 -13.82 -10.56 -0.67
N LEU A 17 -14.28 -9.43 -1.19
CA LEU A 17 -15.12 -9.37 -2.37
C LEU A 17 -14.21 -9.25 -3.61
N HIS A 18 -14.44 -10.13 -4.58
CA HIS A 18 -13.70 -10.14 -5.86
C HIS A 18 -14.65 -9.93 -7.05
N PRO A 19 -15.31 -8.76 -7.16
CA PRO A 19 -16.05 -8.40 -8.36
C PRO A 19 -15.11 -8.29 -9.57
N ASP A 20 -15.64 -8.49 -10.77
CA ASP A 20 -14.88 -8.27 -11.99
C ASP A 20 -14.60 -6.77 -12.20
N GLN A 21 -13.50 -6.47 -12.88
CA GLN A 21 -13.05 -5.10 -13.12
C GLN A 21 -14.14 -4.23 -13.78
N GLY A 22 -14.94 -4.78 -14.70
CA GLY A 22 -16.00 -4.03 -15.38
C GLY A 22 -17.16 -3.65 -14.47
N THR A 23 -17.41 -4.43 -13.42
CA THR A 23 -18.38 -4.08 -12.36
C THR A 23 -17.82 -2.97 -11.47
N LEU A 24 -16.57 -3.09 -11.01
CA LEU A 24 -15.92 -2.05 -10.20
C LEU A 24 -15.82 -0.72 -10.93
N GLU A 25 -15.47 -0.71 -12.22
CA GLU A 25 -15.41 0.52 -13.03
C GLU A 25 -16.73 1.28 -13.02
N LYS A 26 -17.86 0.57 -13.13
CA LYS A 26 -19.20 1.18 -13.10
C LYS A 26 -19.55 1.71 -11.72
N GLU A 27 -19.22 0.99 -10.67
CA GLU A 27 -19.48 1.40 -9.29
C GLU A 27 -18.64 2.62 -8.90
N LEU A 28 -17.34 2.61 -9.23
CA LEU A 28 -16.47 3.76 -9.03
C LEU A 28 -16.93 4.99 -9.83
N SER A 29 -17.36 4.79 -11.08
CA SER A 29 -17.94 5.88 -11.88
C SER A 29 -19.23 6.41 -11.26
N ALA A 30 -20.09 5.53 -10.72
CA ALA A 30 -21.31 5.91 -10.02
C ALA A 30 -21.04 6.61 -8.68
N ALA A 31 -19.94 6.28 -8.01
CA ALA A 31 -19.45 6.98 -6.83
C ALA A 31 -18.85 8.36 -7.14
N GLY A 32 -18.67 8.70 -8.43
CA GLY A 32 -18.23 10.01 -8.89
C GLY A 32 -16.73 10.12 -9.20
N PHE A 33 -16.01 9.01 -9.24
CA PHE A 33 -14.60 9.01 -9.63
C PHE A 33 -14.43 9.21 -11.13
N ASP A 34 -13.37 9.92 -11.51
CA ASP A 34 -13.05 10.15 -12.92
C ASP A 34 -12.49 8.89 -13.58
N SER A 35 -12.94 8.61 -14.81
CA SER A 35 -12.51 7.43 -15.57
C SER A 35 -10.99 7.32 -15.74
N SER A 36 -10.27 8.43 -15.87
CA SER A 36 -8.80 8.41 -15.98
C SER A 36 -8.14 8.01 -14.66
N GLU A 37 -8.67 8.47 -13.52
CA GLU A 37 -8.17 8.08 -12.21
C GLU A 37 -8.48 6.62 -11.87
N ILE A 38 -9.65 6.12 -12.31
CA ILE A 38 -10.04 4.71 -12.17
C ILE A 38 -9.04 3.82 -12.91
N ASN A 39 -8.73 4.15 -14.18
CA ASN A 39 -7.77 3.38 -14.96
C ASN A 39 -6.38 3.39 -14.31
N LEU A 40 -5.92 4.56 -13.86
CA LEU A 40 -4.63 4.66 -13.17
C LEU A 40 -4.58 3.82 -11.88
N ALA A 41 -5.68 3.76 -11.13
CA ALA A 41 -5.76 2.92 -9.92
C ALA A 41 -5.68 1.43 -10.26
N PHE A 42 -6.36 0.98 -11.33
CA PHE A 42 -6.25 -0.41 -11.79
C PHE A 42 -4.86 -0.73 -12.32
N ASP A 43 -4.24 0.15 -13.09
CA ASP A 43 -2.86 -0.02 -13.54
C ASP A 43 -1.90 -0.14 -12.35
N TRP A 44 -2.09 0.71 -11.33
CA TRP A 44 -1.33 0.66 -10.09
C TRP A 44 -1.48 -0.69 -9.36
N LEU A 45 -2.70 -1.23 -9.28
CA LEU A 45 -2.98 -2.53 -8.65
C LEU A 45 -2.42 -3.69 -9.47
N ASN A 46 -2.55 -3.65 -10.79
CA ASN A 46 -2.01 -4.67 -11.69
C ASN A 46 -0.49 -4.74 -11.61
N ASP A 47 0.18 -3.60 -11.49
CA ASP A 47 1.62 -3.57 -11.32
C ASP A 47 2.05 -4.02 -9.92
N LEU A 48 1.22 -3.82 -8.88
CA LEU A 48 1.47 -4.40 -7.55
C LEU A 48 1.40 -5.92 -7.60
N ASP A 49 0.39 -6.46 -8.28
CA ASP A 49 0.21 -7.90 -8.45
C ASP A 49 1.41 -8.55 -9.17
N LYS A 50 1.96 -7.88 -10.18
CA LYS A 50 3.20 -8.33 -10.84
C LYS A 50 4.39 -8.33 -9.88
N LEU A 51 4.52 -7.31 -9.03
CA LEU A 51 5.60 -7.24 -8.05
C LEU A 51 5.49 -8.36 -7.01
N SER A 52 4.27 -8.64 -6.53
CA SER A 52 4.02 -9.64 -5.49
C SER A 52 4.26 -11.08 -5.96
N HIS A 53 4.01 -11.35 -7.25
CA HIS A 53 4.23 -12.66 -7.86
C HIS A 53 5.62 -12.83 -8.50
N ALA A 54 6.44 -11.78 -8.53
CA ALA A 54 7.80 -11.88 -9.05
C ALA A 54 8.68 -12.77 -8.14
N THR A 55 9.63 -13.47 -8.76
CA THR A 55 10.58 -14.30 -8.01
C THR A 55 11.79 -13.48 -7.60
N TYR A 56 12.03 -13.40 -6.29
CA TYR A 56 13.21 -12.75 -5.72
C TYR A 56 14.12 -13.79 -5.06
N PRO A 57 15.45 -13.58 -5.04
CA PRO A 57 16.35 -14.44 -4.29
C PRO A 57 15.96 -14.49 -2.81
N GLU A 58 15.84 -15.70 -2.24
CA GLU A 58 15.48 -15.91 -0.83
C GLU A 58 16.42 -15.17 0.13
N SER A 59 17.71 -15.01 -0.25
CA SER A 59 18.70 -14.27 0.52
C SER A 59 18.35 -12.80 0.76
N LEU A 60 17.42 -12.23 -0.01
CA LEU A 60 16.96 -10.84 0.17
C LEU A 60 15.89 -10.70 1.25
N VAL A 61 15.16 -11.77 1.58
CA VAL A 61 14.08 -11.74 2.58
C VAL A 61 14.62 -11.39 3.97
N ASP A 62 15.82 -11.88 4.30
CA ASP A 62 16.49 -11.65 5.58
C ASP A 62 17.73 -10.76 5.46
N SER A 63 17.83 -9.97 4.39
CA SER A 63 18.95 -9.05 4.20
C SER A 63 19.02 -8.02 5.34
N ILE A 64 20.19 -7.88 5.95
CA ILE A 64 20.47 -6.88 7.00
C ILE A 64 21.12 -5.60 6.42
N SER A 65 21.02 -5.41 5.10
CA SER A 65 21.65 -4.29 4.42
C SER A 65 20.96 -2.97 4.77
N THR A 66 21.73 -1.89 4.89
CA THR A 66 21.16 -0.55 5.06
C THR A 66 20.67 0.00 3.73
N ARG A 67 19.38 0.35 3.65
CA ARG A 67 18.82 1.03 2.47
C ARG A 67 19.21 2.52 2.48
N VAL A 68 19.63 3.00 1.32
CA VAL A 68 19.93 4.42 1.09
C VAL A 68 18.91 4.96 0.10
N TYR A 69 18.20 6.03 0.47
CA TYR A 69 17.21 6.68 -0.40
C TYR A 69 17.88 7.65 -1.38
N SER A 70 17.41 7.64 -2.62
CA SER A 70 17.76 8.59 -3.67
C SER A 70 17.12 9.96 -3.45
N ASP A 71 17.66 11.00 -4.10
CA ASP A 71 17.10 12.35 -4.01
C ASP A 71 15.64 12.43 -4.49
N SER A 72 15.25 11.61 -5.48
CA SER A 72 13.87 11.52 -5.95
C SER A 72 12.94 10.89 -4.91
N GLU A 73 13.39 9.82 -4.26
CA GLU A 73 12.64 9.19 -3.17
C GLU A 73 12.49 10.15 -2.00
N MET A 74 13.57 10.82 -1.58
CA MET A 74 13.55 11.76 -0.45
C MET A 74 12.67 13.01 -0.69
N LYS A 75 12.43 13.38 -1.95
CA LYS A 75 11.51 14.46 -2.29
C LYS A 75 10.05 14.06 -2.17
N LYS A 76 9.75 12.78 -2.42
CA LYS A 76 8.39 12.24 -2.41
C LYS A 76 8.00 11.65 -1.07
N ILE A 77 8.95 10.98 -0.42
CA ILE A 77 8.83 10.28 0.85
C ILE A 77 9.64 11.06 1.87
N ASP A 78 8.92 11.74 2.76
CA ASP A 78 9.52 12.61 3.76
C ASP A 78 10.28 11.83 4.86
N THR A 79 10.82 12.53 5.84
CA THR A 79 11.65 11.88 6.88
C THR A 79 10.81 11.02 7.82
N GLU A 80 9.59 11.47 8.16
CA GLU A 80 8.68 10.71 9.02
C GLU A 80 8.27 9.40 8.37
N SER A 81 7.84 9.43 7.10
CA SER A 81 7.45 8.25 6.34
C SER A 81 8.60 7.26 6.14
N ARG A 82 9.82 7.73 5.90
CA ARG A 82 11.01 6.85 5.82
C ARG A 82 11.33 6.21 7.18
N GLY A 83 11.20 6.96 8.27
CA GLY A 83 11.34 6.43 9.62
C GLY A 83 10.31 5.34 9.92
N PHE A 84 9.08 5.55 9.48
CA PHE A 84 8.00 4.57 9.59
C PHE A 84 8.27 3.28 8.81
N LEU A 85 8.69 3.37 7.54
CA LEU A 85 9.08 2.17 6.77
C LEU A 85 10.24 1.41 7.43
N THR A 86 11.21 2.14 7.98
CA THR A 86 12.32 1.55 8.74
C THR A 86 11.81 0.83 10.00
N PHE A 87 10.85 1.42 10.71
CA PHE A 87 10.23 0.81 11.89
C PHE A 87 9.51 -0.51 11.54
N LEU A 88 8.75 -0.53 10.44
CA LEU A 88 8.04 -1.74 9.99
C LEU A 88 9.01 -2.88 9.65
N GLU A 89 10.12 -2.56 8.98
CA GLU A 89 11.15 -3.55 8.62
C GLU A 89 11.89 -4.09 9.86
N VAL A 90 12.31 -3.21 10.76
CA VAL A 90 13.00 -3.59 12.01
C VAL A 90 12.09 -4.44 12.90
N SER A 91 10.80 -4.11 12.95
CA SER A 91 9.78 -4.86 13.70
C SER A 91 9.34 -6.15 13.00
N LYS A 92 9.90 -6.47 11.82
CA LYS A 92 9.60 -7.67 11.02
C LYS A 92 8.14 -7.76 10.55
N ILE A 93 7.44 -6.63 10.49
CA ILE A 93 6.09 -6.53 9.90
C ILE A 93 6.19 -6.61 8.38
N ILE A 94 7.21 -5.95 7.82
CA ILE A 94 7.60 -6.11 6.42
C ILE A 94 9.03 -6.64 6.33
N ASN A 95 9.34 -7.32 5.23
CA ASN A 95 10.69 -7.72 4.86
C ASN A 95 11.30 -6.70 3.86
N PRO A 96 12.62 -6.78 3.56
CA PRO A 96 13.28 -5.83 2.68
C PRO A 96 12.71 -5.79 1.26
N ILE A 97 12.16 -6.92 0.76
CA ILE A 97 11.53 -6.98 -0.58
C ILE A 97 10.20 -6.21 -0.55
N GLN A 98 9.36 -6.48 0.44
CA GLN A 98 8.08 -5.77 0.64
C GLN A 98 8.31 -4.27 0.85
N ARG A 99 9.38 -3.86 1.55
CA ARG A 99 9.77 -2.45 1.64
C ARG A 99 9.98 -1.83 0.26
N GLU A 100 10.68 -2.53 -0.64
CA GLU A 100 10.88 -2.02 -2.01
C GLU A 100 9.56 -1.97 -2.78
N TRP A 101 8.64 -2.93 -2.59
CA TRP A 101 7.30 -2.85 -3.20
C TRP A 101 6.55 -1.62 -2.71
N VAL A 102 6.53 -1.37 -1.40
CA VAL A 102 5.89 -0.16 -0.83
C VAL A 102 6.50 1.11 -1.42
N ILE A 103 7.84 1.21 -1.50
CA ILE A 103 8.52 2.37 -2.07
C ILE A 103 8.15 2.55 -3.54
N ASP A 104 8.22 1.49 -4.34
CA ASP A 104 7.87 1.50 -5.76
C ASP A 104 6.43 1.99 -5.97
N ARG A 105 5.50 1.45 -5.18
CA ARG A 105 4.09 1.82 -5.18
C ARG A 105 3.82 3.27 -4.76
N ILE A 106 4.55 3.78 -3.76
CA ILE A 106 4.48 5.20 -3.37
C ILE A 106 4.97 6.09 -4.51
N LEU A 107 6.07 5.74 -5.17
CA LEU A 107 6.62 6.52 -6.28
C LEU A 107 5.66 6.58 -7.47
N ALA A 108 4.87 5.52 -7.70
CA ALA A 108 3.85 5.42 -8.74
C ALA A 108 2.57 6.25 -8.47
N LEU A 109 2.41 6.84 -7.28
CA LEU A 109 1.31 7.78 -7.04
C LEU A 109 1.49 9.06 -7.87
N ASN A 110 0.43 9.78 -8.20
CA ASN A 110 0.53 11.02 -8.97
C ASN A 110 0.98 12.24 -8.15
N ASP A 111 0.91 12.13 -6.82
CA ASP A 111 1.23 13.23 -5.92
C ASP A 111 2.71 13.60 -5.95
N ARG A 112 3.02 14.87 -5.67
CA ARG A 112 4.40 15.35 -5.62
C ARG A 112 5.16 14.75 -4.42
N ASP A 113 4.45 14.66 -3.31
CA ASP A 113 4.87 14.16 -2.01
C ASP A 113 3.70 13.39 -1.38
N VAL A 114 4.00 12.48 -0.47
CA VAL A 114 2.99 11.67 0.21
C VAL A 114 2.97 11.94 1.70
N SER A 115 1.78 11.94 2.28
CA SER A 115 1.62 11.99 3.73
C SER A 115 1.90 10.64 4.38
N ILE A 116 2.20 10.64 5.68
CA ILE A 116 2.35 9.41 6.46
C ILE A 116 1.09 8.53 6.41
N GLU A 117 -0.10 9.14 6.37
CA GLU A 117 -1.37 8.42 6.25
C GLU A 117 -1.47 7.70 4.91
N GLN A 118 -1.06 8.34 3.81
CA GLN A 118 -1.02 7.68 2.51
C GLN A 118 -0.06 6.50 2.52
N VAL A 119 1.12 6.65 3.14
CA VAL A 119 2.10 5.56 3.27
C VAL A 119 1.53 4.38 4.05
N LYS A 120 0.80 4.61 5.14
CA LYS A 120 0.12 3.55 5.92
C LYS A 120 -0.86 2.76 5.07
N TRP A 121 -1.68 3.44 4.27
CA TRP A 121 -2.60 2.79 3.34
C TRP A 121 -1.86 1.97 2.28
N ILE A 122 -0.77 2.49 1.70
CA ILE A 122 0.00 1.72 0.72
C ILE A 122 0.62 0.48 1.35
N VAL A 123 1.14 0.57 2.58
CA VAL A 123 1.62 -0.58 3.33
C VAL A 123 0.53 -1.63 3.49
N LEU A 124 -0.68 -1.24 3.90
CA LEU A 124 -1.82 -2.16 4.02
C LEU A 124 -2.14 -2.87 2.70
N ILE A 125 -2.27 -2.10 1.61
CA ILE A 125 -2.61 -2.67 0.30
C ILE A 125 -1.52 -3.66 -0.16
N VAL A 126 -0.24 -3.34 0.07
CA VAL A 126 0.89 -4.24 -0.27
C VAL A 126 0.84 -5.53 0.56
N LEU A 127 0.56 -5.45 1.86
CA LEU A 127 0.47 -6.63 2.73
C LEU A 127 -0.74 -7.49 2.37
N TRP A 128 -1.88 -6.86 2.07
CA TRP A 128 -3.09 -7.57 1.64
C TRP A 128 -2.91 -8.29 0.30
N SER A 129 -2.19 -7.70 -0.66
CA SER A 129 -1.94 -8.31 -1.98
C SER A 129 -1.23 -9.68 -1.93
N GLN A 130 -0.67 -10.05 -0.78
CA GLN A 130 0.04 -11.32 -0.55
C GLN A 130 -0.84 -12.41 0.06
N GLY A 131 -2.14 -12.15 0.25
CA GLY A 131 -3.07 -13.09 0.88
C GLY A 131 -2.86 -13.26 2.39
N GLN A 132 -2.15 -12.34 3.04
CA GLN A 132 -1.97 -12.31 4.51
C GLN A 132 -3.18 -11.67 5.19
N ALA A 133 -4.39 -12.12 4.86
CA ALA A 133 -5.64 -11.58 5.41
C ALA A 133 -5.80 -11.87 6.91
N ASP A 134 -5.12 -12.90 7.44
CA ASP A 134 -5.31 -13.39 8.81
C ASP A 134 -4.83 -12.41 9.89
N ASP A 135 -3.88 -11.51 9.57
CA ASP A 135 -3.33 -10.51 10.49
C ASP A 135 -3.87 -9.09 10.23
N TYR A 136 -4.88 -8.92 9.37
CA TYR A 136 -5.39 -7.62 8.94
C TYR A 136 -5.77 -6.70 10.11
N LEU A 137 -6.63 -7.17 11.03
CA LEU A 137 -7.12 -6.36 12.13
C LEU A 137 -5.96 -5.88 13.04
N PHE A 138 -4.96 -6.74 13.24
CA PHE A 138 -3.75 -6.38 13.98
C PHE A 138 -2.92 -5.32 13.23
N MET A 139 -2.79 -5.45 11.91
CA MET A 139 -2.09 -4.47 11.09
C MET A 139 -2.85 -3.13 11.03
N GLU A 140 -4.17 -3.15 10.88
CA GLU A 140 -4.98 -1.95 10.93
C GLU A 140 -4.84 -1.23 12.29
N ASP A 141 -5.01 -1.96 13.40
CA ASP A 141 -4.80 -1.42 14.74
C ASP A 141 -3.36 -0.89 14.95
N LEU A 142 -2.35 -1.56 14.40
CA LEU A 142 -0.97 -1.11 14.52
C LEU A 142 -0.71 0.18 13.73
N LEU A 143 -1.33 0.32 12.56
CA LEU A 143 -1.11 1.46 11.67
C LEU A 143 -2.01 2.65 12.05
N PHE A 144 -3.21 2.42 12.60
CA PHE A 144 -4.25 3.43 12.82
C PHE A 144 -4.80 3.50 14.26
N GLY A 145 -4.46 2.56 15.14
CA GLY A 145 -5.05 2.40 16.48
C GLY A 145 -4.79 3.52 17.48
N ASP A 146 -3.94 4.50 17.16
CA ASP A 146 -3.79 5.72 17.96
C ASP A 146 -4.85 6.80 17.66
N ASN A 147 -5.70 6.61 16.63
CA ASN A 147 -6.67 7.63 16.18
C ASN A 147 -8.15 7.23 16.25
N THR A 148 -8.51 6.04 16.75
CA THR A 148 -9.91 5.70 17.00
C THR A 148 -10.27 6.01 18.45
N PRO A 149 -11.13 7.01 18.74
CA PRO A 149 -11.71 7.09 20.07
C PRO A 149 -12.54 5.83 20.28
N GLN A 150 -12.05 4.93 21.13
CA GLN A 150 -12.78 3.76 21.59
C GLN A 150 -14.10 4.22 22.21
N MET A 151 -15.18 4.15 21.43
CA MET A 151 -16.53 4.26 21.96
C MET A 151 -16.89 2.90 22.55
N HIS A 152 -16.55 2.74 23.83
CA HIS A 152 -17.11 1.72 24.72
C HIS A 152 -18.59 1.96 24.99
#